data_AF-A0A317DU95-F1
#
_entry.id   AF-A0A317DU95-F1
#
_cell.length_a   1.000
_cell.length_b   1.000
_cell.length_c   1.000
_cell.angle_alpha   90.00
_cell.angle_beta   90.00
_cell.angle_gamma   90.00
#
_symmetry.space_group_name_H-M   'P 1'
#
loop_
_entity.id
_entity.type
_entity.pdbx_description
1 polymer ?
#
loop_
_entity_poly.entity_id
_entity_poly.type
_entity_poly.pdbx_seq_one_letter_code
_entity_poly.pdbx_strand_id
1 'polypeptide(L)'
;MIPTGHQSARLRDLLVGLLIETGDPRDAVAERRAAFDKQPTIDNLRPLLATVAETDRDETPTEWALTVVRDRVAQQPGYLPHLIDALHHTGRDDEAWHTGLARLDELPTRQRVELLHRRQQGHPVDVREPYRALVNAHLLDSHDKRRYDTAITMLRHLRDAYAATGETDQFAKYLDELRGQHRRRPPFLAKLDAARLHPGR
;
A
#
# COMPACT_ATOMS: atom_id res chain seq x y z
N MET A 1 18.55 28.69 -13.10
CA MET A 1 18.24 27.26 -13.34
C MET A 1 17.52 26.77 -12.10
N ILE A 2 16.22 26.46 -12.18
CA ILE A 2 15.46 25.99 -11.00
C ILE A 2 15.90 24.55 -10.73
N PRO A 3 16.41 24.22 -9.54
CA PRO A 3 16.84 22.86 -9.24
C PRO A 3 15.66 21.89 -9.37
N THR A 4 15.92 20.77 -10.02
CA THR A 4 14.93 19.68 -10.11
C THR A 4 14.67 19.08 -8.71
N GLY A 5 13.55 18.35 -8.54
CA GLY A 5 13.16 17.76 -7.25
C GLY A 5 14.27 16.89 -6.63
N HIS A 6 14.94 16.07 -7.44
CA HIS A 6 16.05 15.23 -6.98
C HIS A 6 17.33 16.00 -6.63
N GLN A 7 17.63 17.08 -7.35
CA GLN A 7 18.76 17.96 -7.02
C GLN A 7 18.51 18.69 -5.70
N SER A 8 17.28 19.14 -5.48
CA SER A 8 16.87 19.79 -4.23
C SER A 8 16.94 18.85 -3.04
N ALA A 9 16.57 17.58 -3.21
CA ALA A 9 16.70 16.56 -2.16
C ALA A 9 18.16 16.31 -1.76
N ARG A 10 19.06 16.13 -2.74
CA ARG A 10 20.49 15.92 -2.48
C ARG A 10 21.15 17.12 -1.80
N LEU A 11 20.83 18.33 -2.25
CA LEU A 11 21.34 19.55 -1.63
C LEU A 11 20.89 19.66 -0.16
N ARG A 12 19.64 19.26 0.12
CA ARG A 12 19.13 19.19 1.50
C ARG A 12 19.85 18.14 2.33
N ASP A 13 20.15 16.97 1.76
CA ASP A 13 20.91 15.93 2.47
C ASP A 13 22.30 16.44 2.87
N LEU A 14 22.98 17.16 1.98
CA LEU A 14 24.27 17.79 2.27
C LEU A 14 24.16 18.88 3.34
N LEU A 15 23.16 19.76 3.25
CA LEU A 15 22.91 20.80 4.26
C LEU A 15 22.64 20.20 5.65
N VAL A 16 21.79 19.18 5.71
CA VAL A 16 21.45 18.48 6.97
C VAL A 16 22.69 17.81 7.57
N GLY A 17 23.53 17.17 6.75
CA GLY A 17 24.80 16.62 7.22
C GLY A 17 25.72 17.67 7.83
N LEU A 18 25.87 18.82 7.16
CA LEU A 18 26.67 19.94 7.67
C LEU A 18 26.11 20.50 9.00
N LEU A 19 24.79 20.67 9.10
CA LEU A 19 24.15 21.19 10.32
C LEU A 19 24.34 20.25 11.52
N ILE A 20 24.33 18.94 11.29
CA ILE A 20 24.62 17.94 12.33
C ILE A 20 26.10 18.04 12.74
N GLU A 21 27.02 18.14 11.77
CA GLU A 21 28.46 18.26 12.03
C GLU A 21 28.84 19.56 12.76
N THR A 22 28.18 20.68 12.46
CA THR A 22 28.46 21.98 13.10
C THR A 22 27.82 22.14 14.48
N GLY A 23 27.03 21.17 14.93
CA GLY A 23 26.44 21.17 16.27
C GLY A 23 25.07 21.85 16.36
N ASP A 24 24.34 21.99 15.24
CA ASP A 24 23.00 22.58 15.17
C ASP A 24 21.92 21.53 14.77
N PRO A 25 21.73 20.45 15.57
CA PRO A 25 20.80 19.36 15.26
C PRO A 25 19.34 19.81 15.08
N ARG A 26 18.94 20.86 15.79
CA ARG A 26 17.56 21.40 15.71
C ARG A 26 17.28 22.03 14.35
N ASP A 27 18.25 22.71 13.77
CA ASP A 27 18.11 23.33 12.45
C ASP A 27 18.07 22.25 11.36
N ALA A 28 18.84 21.16 11.54
CA ALA A 28 18.78 19.98 10.67
C ALA A 28 17.36 19.36 10.65
N VAL A 29 16.72 19.22 11.81
CA VAL A 29 15.33 18.77 11.91
C VAL A 29 14.36 19.78 11.30
N ALA A 30 14.57 21.09 11.54
CA ALA A 30 13.71 22.15 11.00
C ALA A 30 13.69 22.15 9.46
N GLU A 31 14.85 21.96 8.81
CA GLU A 31 14.96 21.83 7.36
C GLU A 31 14.18 20.62 6.82
N ARG A 32 14.27 19.48 7.52
CA ARG A 32 13.50 18.27 7.17
C ARG A 32 11.99 18.45 7.38
N ARG A 33 11.59 19.18 8.43
CA ARG A 33 10.17 19.51 8.68
C ARG A 33 9.62 20.43 7.61
N ALA A 34 10.33 21.51 7.26
CA ALA A 34 9.91 22.46 6.23
C ALA A 34 9.78 21.77 4.86
N ALA A 35 10.71 20.86 4.55
CA ALA A 35 10.64 20.01 3.36
C ALA A 35 9.38 19.16 3.30
N PHE A 36 9.08 18.47 4.41
CA PHE A 36 7.94 17.58 4.51
C PHE A 36 6.61 18.34 4.48
N ASP A 37 6.52 19.46 5.17
CA ASP A 37 5.32 20.31 5.17
C ASP A 37 4.95 20.78 3.75
N LYS A 38 5.97 21.15 2.96
CA LYS A 38 5.79 21.51 1.55
C LYS A 38 5.32 20.33 0.69
N GLN A 39 5.87 19.14 0.92
CA GLN A 39 5.56 17.94 0.15
C GLN A 39 5.50 16.72 1.08
N PRO A 40 4.31 16.39 1.62
CA PRO A 40 4.14 15.37 2.64
C PRO A 40 4.06 13.97 2.02
N THR A 41 5.20 13.52 1.48
CA THR A 41 5.38 12.20 0.86
C THR A 41 6.29 11.33 1.71
N ILE A 42 6.23 10.01 1.47
CA ILE A 42 7.10 9.05 2.16
C ILE A 42 8.60 9.35 1.96
N ASP A 43 8.96 9.90 0.80
CA ASP A 43 10.34 10.27 0.46
C ASP A 43 10.89 11.41 1.33
N ASN A 44 10.04 12.32 1.81
CA ASN A 44 10.43 13.37 2.75
C ASN A 44 10.20 12.95 4.21
N LEU A 45 9.24 12.05 4.49
CA LEU A 45 8.99 11.54 5.83
C LEU A 45 10.15 10.70 6.37
N ARG A 46 10.66 9.76 5.57
CA ARG A 46 11.69 8.82 6.03
C ARG A 46 12.98 9.54 6.46
N PRO A 47 13.53 10.50 5.69
CA PRO A 47 14.68 11.28 6.12
C PRO A 47 14.39 12.15 7.35
N LEU A 48 13.18 12.71 7.47
CA LEU A 48 12.79 13.46 8.68
C LEU A 48 12.86 12.59 9.93
N LEU A 49 12.23 11.42 9.91
CA LEU A 49 12.23 10.51 11.06
C LEU A 49 13.65 10.01 11.38
N ALA A 50 14.47 9.77 10.35
CA ALA A 50 15.86 9.37 10.53
C ALA A 50 16.69 10.49 11.20
N THR A 51 16.58 11.73 10.72
CA THR A 51 17.27 12.87 11.34
C THR A 51 16.83 13.07 12.79
N VAL A 52 15.53 13.04 13.09
CA VAL A 52 15.06 13.17 14.47
C VAL A 52 15.59 12.06 15.38
N ALA A 53 15.58 10.81 14.92
CA ALA A 53 16.12 9.68 15.70
C ALA A 53 17.61 9.81 16.01
N GLU A 54 18.37 10.47 15.13
CA GLU A 54 19.82 10.73 15.30
C GLU A 54 20.09 11.91 16.23
N THR A 55 19.27 12.96 16.18
CA THR A 55 19.58 14.25 16.78
C THR A 55 18.84 14.57 18.08
N ASP A 56 17.59 14.13 18.23
CA ASP A 56 16.73 14.53 19.36
C ASP A 56 15.69 13.43 19.66
N ARG A 57 15.95 12.60 20.68
CA ARG A 57 15.13 11.41 20.99
C ARG A 57 13.80 11.74 21.68
N ASP A 58 13.65 12.95 22.21
CA ASP A 58 12.47 13.32 23.00
C ASP A 58 11.33 13.86 22.12
N GLU A 59 11.64 14.35 20.91
CA GLU A 59 10.63 14.83 19.98
C GLU A 59 10.03 13.65 19.18
N THR A 60 8.71 13.49 19.21
CA THR A 60 8.00 12.47 18.42
C THR A 60 7.32 13.11 17.21
N PRO A 61 8.02 13.31 16.08
CA PRO A 61 7.49 13.98 14.89
C PRO A 61 6.39 13.19 14.18
N THR A 62 6.21 11.91 14.54
CA THR A 62 5.29 10.98 13.90
C THR A 62 3.84 11.48 13.87
N GLU A 63 3.29 11.89 15.01
CA GLU A 63 1.88 12.33 15.07
C GLU A 63 1.63 13.65 14.35
N TRP A 64 2.58 14.58 14.43
CA TRP A 64 2.55 15.81 13.64
C TRP A 64 2.59 15.48 12.15
N ALA A 65 3.53 14.62 11.72
CA ALA A 65 3.68 14.29 10.32
C ALA A 65 2.45 13.58 9.74
N LEU A 66 1.85 12.66 10.50
CA LEU A 66 0.60 12.00 10.11
C LEU A 66 -0.55 13.01 10.02
N THR A 67 -0.65 13.96 10.95
CA THR A 67 -1.64 15.05 10.88
C THR A 67 -1.48 15.86 9.59
N VAL A 68 -0.26 16.28 9.25
CA VAL A 68 0.02 17.01 8.00
C VAL A 68 -0.43 16.23 6.76
N VAL A 69 -0.15 14.92 6.69
CA VAL A 69 -0.57 14.10 5.54
C VAL A 69 -2.09 13.94 5.52
N ARG A 70 -2.75 13.71 6.65
CA ARG A 70 -4.22 13.60 6.75
C ARG A 70 -4.91 14.89 6.29
N ASP A 71 -4.43 16.05 6.75
CA ASP A 71 -4.93 17.35 6.33
C ASP A 71 -4.74 17.56 4.82
N ARG A 72 -3.58 17.11 4.29
CA ARG A 72 -3.33 17.15 2.85
C ARG A 72 -4.29 16.27 2.06
N VAL A 73 -4.58 15.06 2.54
CA VAL A 73 -5.55 14.14 1.92
C VAL A 73 -6.96 14.75 1.89
N ALA A 74 -7.37 15.43 2.97
CA ALA A 74 -8.66 16.10 3.04
C ALA A 74 -8.80 17.21 1.97
N GLN A 75 -7.71 17.90 1.66
CA GLN A 75 -7.68 18.93 0.62
C GLN A 75 -7.45 18.36 -0.79
N GLN A 76 -6.67 17.29 -0.89
CA GLN A 76 -6.19 16.69 -2.14
C GLN A 76 -6.20 15.16 -2.02
N PRO A 77 -7.28 14.49 -2.46
CA PRO A 77 -7.41 13.03 -2.35
C PRO A 77 -6.26 12.24 -2.98
N GLY A 78 -5.56 12.81 -3.98
CA GLY A 78 -4.38 12.21 -4.59
C GLY A 78 -3.19 11.96 -3.64
N TYR A 79 -3.20 12.51 -2.42
CA TYR A 79 -2.23 12.19 -1.37
C TYR A 79 -2.56 10.92 -0.58
N LEU A 80 -3.72 10.29 -0.80
CA LEU A 80 -4.10 9.07 -0.09
C LEU A 80 -3.03 7.97 -0.15
N PRO A 81 -2.38 7.69 -1.29
CA PRO A 81 -1.28 6.74 -1.35
C PRO A 81 -0.14 7.06 -0.38
N HIS A 82 0.20 8.34 -0.22
CA HIS A 82 1.25 8.78 0.68
C HIS A 82 0.85 8.65 2.14
N LEU A 83 -0.43 8.81 2.47
CA LEU A 83 -0.95 8.51 3.81
C LEU A 83 -0.80 7.03 4.15
N ILE A 84 -1.17 6.13 3.25
CA ILE A 84 -1.04 4.68 3.46
C ILE A 84 0.44 4.30 3.65
N ASP A 85 1.34 4.83 2.83
CA ASP A 85 2.78 4.59 2.96
C ASP A 85 3.34 5.13 4.30
N ALA A 86 2.90 6.32 4.72
CA ALA A 86 3.29 6.92 5.99
C ALA A 86 2.80 6.10 7.20
N LEU A 87 1.55 5.63 7.17
CA LEU A 87 0.98 4.78 8.21
C LEU A 87 1.75 3.46 8.34
N HIS A 88 2.03 2.79 7.21
CA HIS A 88 2.87 1.59 7.23
C HIS A 88 4.28 1.84 7.75
N HIS A 89 4.91 2.95 7.33
CA HIS A 89 6.27 3.27 7.77
C HIS A 89 6.36 3.56 9.27
N THR A 90 5.28 4.08 9.85
CA THR A 90 5.19 4.45 11.27
C THR A 90 4.57 3.34 12.13
N GLY A 91 4.34 2.15 11.57
CA GLY A 91 3.81 0.99 12.28
C GLY A 91 2.31 1.08 12.62
N ARG A 92 1.56 1.95 11.95
CA ARG A 92 0.11 2.13 12.12
C ARG A 92 -0.67 1.25 11.13
N ASP A 93 -0.35 -0.03 11.06
CA ASP A 93 -0.87 -0.95 10.03
C ASP A 93 -2.39 -1.13 10.08
N ASP A 94 -2.99 -1.16 11.28
CA ASP A 94 -4.44 -1.22 11.43
C ASP A 94 -5.13 0.03 10.87
N GLU A 95 -4.57 1.22 11.11
CA GLU A 95 -5.11 2.46 10.56
C GLU A 95 -4.94 2.49 9.04
N ALA A 96 -3.78 2.07 8.54
CA ALA A 96 -3.54 1.92 7.10
C ALA A 96 -4.58 1.01 6.44
N TRP A 97 -4.88 -0.12 7.09
CA TRP A 97 -5.90 -1.07 6.66
C TRP A 97 -7.27 -0.41 6.54
N HIS A 98 -7.82 0.16 7.63
CA HIS A 98 -9.16 0.73 7.62
C HIS A 98 -9.27 1.93 6.65
N THR A 99 -8.25 2.79 6.66
CA THR A 99 -8.20 3.98 5.80
C THR A 99 -8.13 3.62 4.31
N GLY A 100 -7.32 2.62 3.97
CA GLY A 100 -7.13 2.16 2.60
C GLY A 100 -8.30 1.31 2.11
N LEU A 101 -8.88 0.46 2.96
CA LEU A 101 -10.03 -0.37 2.61
C LEU A 101 -11.27 0.48 2.29
N ALA A 102 -11.52 1.54 3.07
CA ALA A 102 -12.65 2.45 2.86
C ALA A 102 -12.59 3.19 1.51
N ARG A 103 -11.40 3.32 0.92
CA ARG A 103 -11.13 4.06 -0.34
C ARG A 103 -10.26 3.24 -1.28
N LEU A 104 -10.50 1.93 -1.32
CA LEU A 104 -9.64 0.98 -2.02
C LEU A 104 -9.55 1.30 -3.51
N ASP A 105 -10.62 1.81 -4.11
CA ASP A 105 -10.74 2.21 -5.50
C ASP A 105 -10.02 3.53 -5.85
N GLU A 106 -9.65 4.33 -4.85
CA GLU A 106 -8.81 5.53 -5.03
C GLU A 106 -7.31 5.21 -5.03
N LEU A 107 -6.93 4.04 -4.50
CA LEU A 107 -5.53 3.62 -4.43
C LEU A 107 -5.02 3.12 -5.80
N PRO A 108 -3.72 3.29 -6.12
CA PRO A 108 -3.10 2.61 -7.25
C PRO A 108 -3.20 1.09 -7.12
N THR A 109 -3.40 0.36 -8.23
CA THR A 109 -3.57 -1.12 -8.24
C THR A 109 -2.50 -1.85 -7.44
N ARG A 110 -1.22 -1.46 -7.61
CA ARG A 110 -0.11 -2.05 -6.87
C ARG A 110 -0.29 -1.89 -5.36
N GLN A 111 -0.70 -0.72 -4.90
CA GLN A 111 -0.86 -0.42 -3.48
C GLN A 111 -2.08 -1.11 -2.87
N ARG A 112 -3.17 -1.29 -3.64
CA ARG A 112 -4.31 -2.13 -3.24
C ARG A 112 -3.85 -3.55 -2.90
N VAL A 113 -3.10 -4.17 -3.82
CA VAL A 113 -2.61 -5.54 -3.65
C VAL A 113 -1.67 -5.65 -2.46
N GLU A 114 -0.76 -4.69 -2.30
CA GLU A 114 0.16 -4.63 -1.15
C GLU A 114 -0.60 -4.50 0.18
N LEU A 115 -1.62 -3.63 0.24
CA LEU A 115 -2.45 -3.46 1.43
C LEU A 115 -3.14 -4.77 1.84
N LEU A 116 -3.74 -5.49 0.88
CA LEU A 116 -4.34 -6.80 1.13
C LEU A 116 -3.29 -7.83 1.54
N HIS A 117 -2.15 -7.86 0.87
CA HIS A 117 -1.09 -8.84 1.16
C HIS A 117 -0.52 -8.66 2.57
N ARG A 118 -0.29 -7.41 3.01
CA ARG A 118 0.15 -7.11 4.38
C ARG A 118 -0.88 -7.56 5.40
N ARG A 119 -2.16 -7.23 5.19
CA ARG A 119 -3.23 -7.63 6.12
C ARG A 119 -3.36 -9.16 6.21
N GLN A 120 -3.17 -9.87 5.10
CA GLN A 120 -3.27 -11.32 5.03
C GLN A 120 -2.31 -12.04 6.01
N GLN A 121 -1.14 -11.46 6.30
CA GLN A 121 -0.14 -12.09 7.16
C GLN A 121 -0.60 -12.26 8.61
N GLY A 122 -1.39 -11.32 9.13
CA GLY A 122 -1.96 -11.38 10.49
C GLY A 122 -3.46 -11.70 10.53
N HIS A 123 -4.19 -11.33 9.47
CA HIS A 123 -5.65 -11.38 9.40
C HIS A 123 -6.12 -11.95 8.06
N PRO A 124 -5.86 -13.24 7.78
CA PRO A 124 -6.20 -13.87 6.50
C PRO A 124 -7.71 -13.91 6.20
N VAL A 125 -8.58 -13.78 7.21
CA VAL A 125 -10.04 -13.72 7.00
C VAL A 125 -10.46 -12.38 6.40
N ASP A 126 -9.90 -11.27 6.88
CA ASP A 126 -10.30 -9.89 6.51
C ASP A 126 -10.10 -9.59 5.02
N VAL A 127 -9.15 -10.26 4.38
CA VAL A 127 -8.76 -10.00 2.99
C VAL A 127 -9.60 -10.76 1.97
N ARG A 128 -10.45 -11.69 2.40
CA ARG A 128 -11.20 -12.58 1.50
C ARG A 128 -12.15 -11.81 0.60
N GLU A 129 -13.03 -11.02 1.19
CA GLU A 129 -14.00 -10.22 0.44
C GLU A 129 -13.32 -9.15 -0.43
N PRO A 130 -12.30 -8.40 0.06
CA PRO A 130 -11.54 -7.52 -0.81
C PRO A 130 -10.88 -8.21 -2.01
N TYR A 131 -10.26 -9.39 -1.83
CA TYR A 131 -9.70 -10.15 -2.95
C TYR A 131 -10.79 -10.61 -3.94
N ARG A 132 -11.94 -11.09 -3.45
CA ARG A 132 -13.09 -11.47 -4.29
C ARG A 132 -13.59 -10.28 -5.12
N ALA A 133 -13.69 -9.10 -4.50
CA ALA A 133 -14.07 -7.87 -5.20
C ALA A 133 -13.09 -7.49 -6.31
N LEU A 134 -11.77 -7.59 -6.05
CA LEU A 134 -10.75 -7.33 -7.07
C LEU A 134 -10.79 -8.36 -8.22
N VAL A 135 -10.99 -9.64 -7.92
CA VAL A 135 -11.18 -10.68 -8.95
C VAL A 135 -12.34 -10.30 -9.86
N ASN A 136 -13.51 -9.98 -9.28
CA ASN A 136 -14.69 -9.61 -10.05
C ASN A 136 -14.46 -8.34 -10.89
N ALA A 137 -13.83 -7.30 -10.31
CA ALA A 137 -13.52 -6.07 -11.03
C ALA A 137 -12.64 -6.33 -12.26
N HIS A 138 -11.56 -7.13 -12.10
CA HIS A 138 -10.71 -7.49 -13.23
C HIS A 138 -11.45 -8.33 -14.28
N LEU A 139 -12.29 -9.29 -13.87
CA LEU A 139 -13.05 -10.11 -14.83
C LEU A 139 -14.04 -9.28 -15.68
N LEU A 140 -14.52 -8.15 -15.15
CA LEU A 140 -15.43 -7.24 -15.84
C LEU A 140 -14.72 -6.20 -16.72
N ASP A 141 -13.49 -5.82 -16.38
CA ASP A 141 -12.70 -4.89 -17.20
C ASP A 141 -12.42 -5.50 -18.57
N SER A 142 -13.00 -4.93 -19.63
CA SER A 142 -12.83 -5.43 -21.00
C SER A 142 -11.74 -4.75 -21.79
N HIS A 143 -11.12 -3.71 -21.21
CA HIS A 143 -10.03 -2.98 -21.83
C HIS A 143 -8.66 -3.53 -21.39
N ASP A 144 -8.57 -4.18 -20.22
CA ASP A 144 -7.35 -4.82 -19.76
C ASP A 144 -7.11 -6.19 -20.42
N LYS A 145 -6.08 -6.26 -21.28
CA LYS A 145 -5.62 -7.51 -21.92
C LYS A 145 -5.08 -8.52 -20.91
N ARG A 146 -4.62 -8.07 -19.74
CA ARG A 146 -4.08 -8.89 -18.65
C ARG A 146 -5.11 -9.26 -17.60
N ARG A 147 -6.37 -8.84 -17.77
CA ARG A 147 -7.46 -9.03 -16.79
C ARG A 147 -7.53 -10.42 -16.17
N TYR A 148 -7.40 -11.46 -17.00
CA TYR A 148 -7.48 -12.83 -16.52
C TYR A 148 -6.22 -13.24 -15.78
N ASP A 149 -5.02 -12.81 -16.19
CA ASP A 149 -3.79 -13.12 -15.46
C ASP A 149 -3.77 -12.43 -14.09
N THR A 150 -4.25 -11.19 -14.03
CA THR A 150 -4.41 -10.43 -12.79
C THR A 150 -5.45 -11.10 -11.88
N ALA A 151 -6.61 -11.50 -12.41
CA ALA A 151 -7.63 -12.23 -11.66
C ALA A 151 -7.10 -13.57 -11.10
N ILE A 152 -6.35 -14.34 -11.90
CA ILE A 152 -5.71 -15.58 -11.43
C ILE A 152 -4.71 -15.30 -10.31
N THR A 153 -3.95 -14.20 -10.40
CA THR A 153 -3.02 -13.80 -9.33
C THR A 153 -3.77 -13.49 -8.04
N MET A 154 -4.88 -12.74 -8.11
CA MET A 154 -5.71 -12.46 -6.93
C MET A 154 -6.36 -13.74 -6.36
N LEU A 155 -6.77 -14.68 -7.21
CA LEU A 155 -7.30 -15.98 -6.78
C LEU A 155 -6.27 -16.83 -6.03
N ARG A 156 -4.97 -16.73 -6.37
CA ARG A 156 -3.89 -17.39 -5.63
C ARG A 156 -3.77 -16.83 -4.22
N HIS A 157 -3.75 -15.50 -4.08
CA HIS A 157 -3.72 -14.87 -2.76
C HIS A 157 -4.95 -15.23 -1.92
N LEU A 158 -6.13 -15.26 -2.54
CA LEU A 158 -7.36 -15.68 -1.89
C LEU A 158 -7.29 -17.16 -1.42
N ARG A 159 -6.77 -18.07 -2.25
CA ARG A 159 -6.52 -19.46 -1.84
C ARG A 159 -5.63 -19.51 -0.61
N ASP A 160 -4.53 -18.79 -0.63
CA ASP A 160 -3.57 -18.79 0.47
C ASP A 160 -4.20 -18.23 1.76
N ALA A 161 -5.14 -17.28 1.66
CA ALA A 161 -5.92 -16.74 2.77
C ALA A 161 -6.93 -17.76 3.36
N TYR A 162 -7.49 -18.66 2.54
CA TYR A 162 -8.29 -19.78 3.02
C TYR A 162 -7.42 -20.90 3.63
N ALA A 163 -6.29 -21.19 3.01
CA ALA A 163 -5.36 -22.20 3.50
C ALA A 163 -4.79 -21.84 4.87
N ALA A 164 -4.50 -20.56 5.11
CA ALA A 164 -3.99 -20.05 6.39
C ALA A 164 -4.93 -20.30 7.59
N THR A 165 -6.23 -20.53 7.35
CA THR A 165 -7.21 -20.87 8.40
C THR A 165 -7.69 -22.32 8.34
N GLY A 166 -7.11 -23.14 7.45
CA GLY A 166 -7.55 -24.53 7.22
C GLY A 166 -8.86 -24.68 6.45
N GLU A 167 -9.43 -23.59 5.92
CA GLU A 167 -10.75 -23.60 5.26
C GLU A 167 -10.64 -23.81 3.75
N THR A 168 -9.80 -24.75 3.32
CA THR A 168 -9.50 -24.90 1.89
C THR A 168 -10.70 -25.43 1.09
N ASP A 169 -11.60 -26.15 1.75
CA ASP A 169 -12.90 -26.55 1.17
C ASP A 169 -13.80 -25.35 0.83
N GLN A 170 -13.73 -24.26 1.60
CA GLN A 170 -14.50 -23.05 1.33
C GLN A 170 -13.95 -22.32 0.10
N PHE A 171 -12.63 -22.37 -0.12
CA PHE A 171 -12.04 -21.90 -1.38
C PHE A 171 -12.51 -22.74 -2.57
N ALA A 172 -12.58 -24.07 -2.43
CA ALA A 172 -13.07 -24.95 -3.48
C ALA A 172 -14.51 -24.60 -3.90
N LYS A 173 -15.41 -24.44 -2.91
CA LYS A 173 -16.80 -24.02 -3.15
C LYS A 173 -16.89 -22.68 -3.87
N TYR A 174 -16.13 -21.69 -3.41
CA TYR A 174 -16.05 -20.39 -4.07
C TYR A 174 -15.58 -20.52 -5.53
N LEU A 175 -14.61 -21.39 -5.80
CA LEU A 175 -14.08 -21.58 -7.14
C LEU A 175 -15.11 -22.23 -8.08
N ASP A 176 -15.89 -23.19 -7.57
CA ASP A 176 -16.97 -23.83 -8.34
C ASP A 176 -18.11 -22.86 -8.64
N GLU A 177 -18.48 -22.02 -7.68
CA GLU A 177 -19.44 -20.93 -7.89
C GLU A 177 -18.94 -19.95 -8.96
N LEU A 178 -17.67 -19.53 -8.88
CA LEU A 178 -17.05 -18.63 -9.85
C LEU A 178 -17.03 -19.23 -11.26
N ARG A 179 -16.70 -20.52 -11.39
CA ARG A 179 -16.82 -21.27 -12.64
C ARG A 179 -18.26 -21.27 -13.16
N GLY A 180 -19.23 -21.49 -12.27
CA GLY A 180 -20.65 -21.48 -12.56
C GLY A 180 -21.14 -20.15 -13.15
N GLN A 181 -20.73 -19.05 -12.53
CA GLN A 181 -21.08 -17.70 -12.95
C GLN A 181 -20.44 -17.33 -14.31
N HIS A 182 -19.23 -17.81 -14.57
CA HIS A 182 -18.48 -17.48 -15.79
C HIS A 182 -18.46 -18.60 -16.85
N ARG A 183 -19.44 -19.52 -16.84
CA ARG A 183 -19.57 -20.61 -17.84
C ARG A 183 -19.50 -20.14 -19.29
N ARG A 184 -20.00 -18.93 -19.57
CA ARG A 184 -20.02 -18.32 -20.91
C ARG A 184 -18.73 -17.55 -21.26
N ARG A 185 -17.64 -17.76 -20.50
CA ARG A 185 -16.33 -17.12 -20.75
C ARG A 185 -15.23 -18.19 -20.90
N PRO A 186 -15.20 -18.93 -22.02
CA PRO A 186 -14.20 -19.98 -22.25
C PRO A 186 -12.74 -19.52 -22.08
N PRO A 187 -12.32 -18.31 -22.51
CA PRO A 187 -10.94 -17.86 -22.31
C PRO A 187 -10.54 -17.73 -20.84
N PHE A 188 -11.47 -17.32 -19.97
CA PHE A 188 -11.22 -17.25 -18.53
C PHE A 188 -11.09 -18.66 -17.93
N LEU A 189 -12.03 -19.55 -18.27
CA LEU A 189 -12.03 -20.93 -17.78
C LEU A 189 -10.74 -21.66 -18.18
N ALA A 190 -10.29 -21.49 -19.44
CA ALA A 190 -9.03 -22.07 -19.90
C ALA A 190 -7.82 -21.59 -19.10
N LYS A 191 -7.74 -20.29 -18.76
CA LYS A 191 -6.67 -19.78 -17.88
C LYS A 191 -6.79 -20.32 -16.45
N LEU A 192 -8.02 -20.47 -15.96
CA LEU A 192 -8.28 -21.01 -14.63
C LEU A 192 -7.86 -22.48 -14.52
N ASP A 193 -8.17 -23.28 -15.53
CA ASP A 193 -7.75 -24.69 -15.63
C ASP A 193 -6.22 -24.80 -15.70
N ALA A 194 -5.59 -23.95 -16.54
CA ALA A 194 -4.13 -23.91 -16.67
C ALA A 194 -3.43 -23.51 -15.37
N ALA A 195 -4.05 -22.64 -14.57
CA ALA A 195 -3.51 -22.20 -13.29
C ALA A 195 -3.52 -23.27 -12.20
N ARG A 196 -4.25 -24.39 -12.40
CA ARG A 196 -4.34 -25.54 -11.47
C ARG A 196 -4.59 -25.13 -10.02
N LEU A 197 -5.49 -24.15 -9.82
CA LEU A 197 -5.91 -23.72 -8.49
C LEU A 197 -6.75 -24.85 -7.86
N HIS A 198 -6.09 -25.73 -7.12
CA HIS A 198 -6.70 -26.83 -6.40
C HIS A 198 -6.67 -26.58 -4.90
N PRO A 199 -7.65 -27.09 -4.15
CA PRO A 199 -7.77 -26.90 -2.70
C PRO A 199 -6.76 -27.73 -1.87
N GLY A 200 -5.56 -28.01 -2.37
CA GLY A 200 -4.62 -28.88 -1.64
C GLY A 200 -3.23 -29.00 -2.24
N ARG A 201 -2.75 -27.99 -2.98
CA ARG A 201 -1.39 -27.96 -3.53
C ARG A 201 -0.80 -26.56 -3.54
#